data_AF-A0A8H3EBD9-F1
#
_entry.id   AF-A0A8H3EBD9-F1
#
_cell.length_a   1.000
_cell.length_b   1.000
_cell.length_c   1.000
_cell.angle_alpha   90.00
_cell.angle_beta   90.00
_cell.angle_gamma   90.00
#
_symmetry.space_group_name_H-M   'P 1'
#
loop_
_entity.id
_entity.type
_entity.pdbx_description
1 polymer ?
#
loop_
_entity_poly.entity_id
_entity_poly.type
_entity_poly.pdbx_seq_one_letter_code
_entity_poly.pdbx_strand_id
1 'polypeptide(L)'
;MNSHTKSGTHLNLNKDIYDSTTAIMAALNKIAPTSSSRQKPSELESSIANALYDLESNIPDMKTALRPLQFVSARELEVGHGKKAIVIFVPVPLLPGFHKVQQRLTRELEKKFSDRHVLFLASRRILPRPKRSNRSRTSQTQKRPHSRTLTAVHDAILGDVVYPVEIVGKRTRTREDGSKVLKVVLDEKERGGVDYRLDTYAEVYRKLTGKGVGFEFPLGGAAEY
;
A
#
# COMPACT_ATOMS: atom_id res chain seq x y z
N MET A 1 53.76 -16.47 -39.03
CA MET A 1 53.71 -16.01 -37.62
C MET A 1 52.37 -15.33 -37.41
N ASN A 2 51.72 -15.67 -36.29
CA ASN A 2 50.28 -15.71 -36.06
C ASN A 2 49.47 -14.44 -36.39
N SER A 3 48.36 -14.66 -37.10
CA SER A 3 47.18 -13.79 -37.14
C SER A 3 46.48 -13.79 -35.78
N HIS A 4 46.35 -12.62 -35.15
CA HIS A 4 45.46 -12.40 -34.01
C HIS A 4 44.42 -11.36 -34.40
N THR A 5 43.21 -11.83 -34.67
CA THR A 5 42.00 -11.04 -34.83
C THR A 5 41.57 -10.47 -33.49
N LYS A 6 41.42 -9.14 -33.38
CA LYS A 6 40.70 -8.51 -32.27
C LYS A 6 39.20 -8.82 -32.46
N SER A 7 38.65 -9.72 -31.65
CA SER A 7 37.20 -9.90 -31.55
C SER A 7 36.60 -8.70 -30.81
N GLY A 8 36.10 -7.74 -31.58
CA GLY A 8 35.27 -6.67 -31.05
C GLY A 8 34.02 -7.27 -30.39
N THR A 9 33.76 -6.84 -29.17
CA THR A 9 32.50 -7.06 -28.45
C THR A 9 31.37 -6.38 -29.21
N HIS A 10 30.77 -7.07 -30.18
CA HIS A 10 29.48 -6.69 -30.73
C HIS A 10 28.43 -6.91 -29.63
N LEU A 11 28.07 -5.84 -28.94
CA LEU A 11 26.92 -5.79 -28.06
C LEU A 11 25.68 -6.17 -28.89
N ASN A 12 25.05 -7.29 -28.57
CA ASN A 12 23.90 -7.81 -29.28
C ASN A 12 22.65 -7.00 -28.90
N LEU A 13 22.46 -5.83 -29.53
CA LEU A 13 21.30 -4.96 -29.32
C LEU A 13 19.96 -5.74 -29.38
N ASN A 14 19.83 -6.74 -30.26
CA ASN A 14 18.61 -7.53 -30.39
C ASN A 14 18.33 -8.44 -29.18
N LYS A 15 19.38 -8.92 -28.50
CA LYS A 15 19.24 -9.73 -27.27
C LYS A 15 18.83 -8.84 -26.10
N ASP A 16 19.43 -7.66 -25.99
CA ASP A 16 19.08 -6.70 -24.94
C ASP A 16 17.64 -6.18 -25.09
N ILE A 17 17.15 -6.02 -26.33
CA ILE A 17 15.74 -5.67 -26.62
C ILE A 17 14.79 -6.84 -26.25
N TYR A 18 15.17 -8.08 -26.53
CA TYR A 18 14.33 -9.25 -26.18
C TYR A 18 14.29 -9.50 -24.66
N ASP A 19 15.41 -9.33 -23.96
CA ASP A 19 15.49 -9.49 -22.51
C ASP A 19 14.74 -8.35 -21.79
N SER A 20 14.84 -7.10 -22.29
CA SER A 20 14.09 -5.97 -21.74
C SER A 20 12.58 -6.08 -21.96
N THR A 21 12.12 -6.53 -23.13
CA THR A 21 10.69 -6.76 -23.39
C THR A 21 10.14 -7.92 -22.56
N THR A 22 10.94 -8.97 -22.34
CA THR A 22 10.59 -10.09 -21.46
C THR A 22 10.49 -9.65 -19.99
N ALA A 23 11.40 -8.79 -19.52
CA ALA A 23 11.37 -8.23 -18.17
C ALA A 23 10.12 -7.34 -17.95
N ILE A 24 9.75 -6.51 -18.93
CA ILE A 24 8.52 -5.70 -18.88
C ILE A 24 7.29 -6.60 -18.78
N MET A 25 7.22 -7.66 -19.59
CA MET A 25 6.12 -8.64 -19.57
C MET A 25 6.07 -9.43 -18.25
N ALA A 26 7.22 -9.73 -17.65
CA ALA A 26 7.30 -10.42 -16.37
C ALA A 26 6.92 -9.52 -15.19
N ALA A 27 7.28 -8.24 -15.22
CA ALA A 27 6.87 -7.25 -14.24
C ALA A 27 5.35 -7.03 -14.23
N LEU A 28 4.69 -7.07 -15.39
CA LEU A 28 3.22 -6.99 -15.48
C LEU A 28 2.51 -8.11 -14.70
N ASN A 29 3.16 -9.25 -14.45
CA ASN A 29 2.59 -10.32 -13.62
C ASN A 29 2.49 -9.96 -12.13
N LYS A 30 3.16 -8.88 -11.68
CA LYS A 30 2.97 -8.30 -10.36
C LYS A 30 1.69 -7.48 -10.23
N ILE A 31 1.08 -7.09 -11.35
CA ILE A 31 -0.23 -6.45 -11.35
C ILE A 31 -1.31 -7.54 -11.40
N ALA A 32 -2.23 -7.50 -10.45
CA ALA A 32 -3.27 -8.50 -10.32
C ALA A 32 -4.14 -8.56 -11.60
N PRO A 33 -4.50 -9.76 -12.08
CA PRO A 33 -5.34 -9.95 -13.26
C PRO A 33 -6.70 -9.25 -13.18
N THR A 34 -7.22 -9.11 -11.97
CA THR A 34 -8.53 -8.52 -11.68
C THR A 34 -8.51 -7.00 -11.69
N SER A 35 -7.34 -6.38 -11.85
CA SER A 35 -7.19 -4.92 -11.92
C SER A 35 -7.31 -4.40 -13.34
N SER A 36 -8.02 -3.29 -13.50
CA SER A 36 -8.01 -2.49 -14.74
C SER A 36 -6.59 -2.02 -15.10
N SER A 37 -5.74 -1.84 -14.09
CA SER A 37 -4.35 -1.40 -14.26
C SER A 37 -3.49 -2.43 -15.00
N ARG A 38 -3.90 -3.70 -15.11
CA ARG A 38 -3.13 -4.69 -15.88
C ARG A 38 -3.22 -4.46 -17.39
N GLN A 39 -4.35 -3.93 -17.87
CA GLN A 39 -4.57 -3.70 -19.30
C GLN A 39 -3.84 -2.44 -19.79
N LYS A 40 -3.81 -1.40 -18.95
CA LYS A 40 -3.12 -0.13 -19.21
C LYS A 40 -2.51 0.39 -17.90
N PRO A 41 -1.31 -0.08 -17.53
CA PRO A 41 -0.66 0.37 -16.31
C PRO A 41 -0.25 1.83 -16.44
N SER A 42 -0.46 2.61 -15.38
CA SER A 42 0.12 3.95 -15.27
C SER A 42 1.65 3.87 -15.14
N GLU A 43 2.35 4.96 -15.45
CA GLU A 43 3.82 5.03 -15.33
C GLU A 43 4.31 4.66 -13.92
N LEU A 44 3.57 5.08 -12.90
CA LEU A 44 3.84 4.76 -11.50
C LEU A 44 3.63 3.27 -11.21
N GLU A 45 2.56 2.66 -11.72
CA GLU A 45 2.31 1.22 -11.54
C GLU A 45 3.34 0.37 -12.28
N SER A 46 3.73 0.77 -13.49
CA SER A 46 4.82 0.13 -14.23
C SER A 46 6.15 0.22 -13.47
N SER A 47 6.45 1.38 -12.91
CA SER A 47 7.67 1.59 -12.11
C SER A 47 7.69 0.72 -10.84
N ILE A 48 6.55 0.59 -10.15
CA ILE A 48 6.41 -0.26 -8.96
C ILE A 48 6.49 -1.74 -9.35
N ALA A 49 5.85 -2.14 -10.45
CA ALA A 49 5.89 -3.52 -10.95
C ALA A 49 7.32 -3.95 -11.29
N ASN A 50 8.07 -3.09 -11.99
CA ASN A 50 9.49 -3.31 -12.28
C ASN A 50 10.29 -3.39 -10.98
N ALA A 51 10.06 -2.45 -10.04
CA ALA A 51 10.76 -2.45 -8.76
C ALA A 51 10.55 -3.75 -7.97
N LEU A 52 9.32 -4.29 -7.94
CA LEU A 52 8.99 -5.56 -7.29
C LEU A 52 9.62 -6.77 -8.00
N TYR A 53 9.67 -6.76 -9.33
CA TYR A 53 10.31 -7.82 -10.11
C TYR A 53 11.83 -7.85 -9.91
N ASP A 54 12.47 -6.69 -9.88
CA ASP A 54 13.91 -6.57 -9.58
C ASP A 54 14.23 -7.11 -8.18
N LEU A 55 13.39 -6.78 -7.19
CA LEU A 55 13.59 -7.27 -5.82
C LEU A 55 13.41 -8.79 -5.72
N GLU A 56 12.49 -9.37 -6.48
CA GLU A 56 12.35 -10.83 -6.58
C GLU A 56 13.60 -11.47 -7.22
N SER A 57 14.15 -10.83 -8.25
CA SER A 57 15.25 -11.39 -9.05
C SER A 57 16.61 -11.25 -8.36
N ASN A 58 16.84 -10.12 -7.70
CA ASN A 58 18.15 -9.76 -7.14
C ASN A 58 18.31 -10.19 -5.67
N ILE A 59 17.23 -10.41 -4.92
CA ILE A 59 17.29 -10.77 -3.50
C ILE A 59 16.74 -12.19 -3.29
N PRO A 60 17.61 -13.21 -3.11
CA PRO A 60 17.19 -14.62 -3.05
C PRO A 60 16.24 -14.90 -1.87
N ASP A 61 16.44 -14.24 -0.73
CA ASP A 61 15.61 -14.42 0.47
C ASP A 61 14.18 -13.88 0.31
N MET A 62 13.97 -12.89 -0.57
CA MET A 62 12.65 -12.30 -0.80
C MET A 62 11.91 -12.96 -1.97
N LYS A 63 12.61 -13.74 -2.78
CA LYS A 63 12.08 -14.36 -4.00
C LYS A 63 10.85 -15.24 -3.74
N THR A 64 10.94 -16.13 -2.75
CA THR A 64 9.86 -17.07 -2.41
C THR A 64 8.61 -16.35 -1.91
N ALA A 65 8.80 -15.29 -1.13
CA ALA A 65 7.71 -14.50 -0.58
C ALA A 65 7.09 -13.54 -1.59
N LEU A 66 7.89 -12.91 -2.47
CA LEU A 66 7.40 -11.94 -3.46
C LEU A 66 6.78 -12.59 -4.69
N ARG A 67 7.21 -13.79 -5.08
CA ARG A 67 6.69 -14.50 -6.27
C ARG A 67 5.16 -14.57 -6.33
N PRO A 68 4.43 -15.02 -5.29
CA PRO A 68 2.96 -15.10 -5.33
C PRO A 68 2.27 -13.74 -5.11
N LEU A 69 3.00 -12.69 -4.73
CA LEU A 69 2.42 -11.41 -4.38
C LEU A 69 2.15 -10.57 -5.61
N GLN A 70 0.96 -9.99 -5.62
CA GLN A 70 0.46 -9.08 -6.65
C GLN A 70 -0.20 -7.88 -5.99
N PHE A 71 -0.17 -6.73 -6.66
CA PHE A 71 -0.89 -5.54 -6.26
C PHE A 71 -1.98 -5.21 -7.29
N VAL A 72 -3.05 -4.57 -6.84
CA VAL A 72 -4.18 -4.16 -7.69
C VAL A 72 -3.82 -2.88 -8.43
N SER A 73 -3.50 -1.83 -7.69
CA SER A 73 -3.21 -0.51 -8.25
C SER A 73 -2.34 0.27 -7.29
N ALA A 74 -1.78 1.38 -7.75
CA ALA A 74 -1.03 2.28 -6.90
C ALA A 74 -1.46 3.73 -7.15
N ARG A 75 -1.41 4.54 -6.09
CA ARG A 75 -1.76 5.96 -6.15
C ARG A 75 -0.71 6.78 -5.43
N GLU A 76 -0.35 7.90 -6.04
CA GLU A 76 0.46 8.91 -5.38
C GLU A 76 -0.46 9.96 -4.73
N LEU A 77 -0.16 10.29 -3.47
CA LEU A 77 -0.89 11.27 -2.67
C LEU A 77 0.08 12.30 -2.14
N GLU A 78 -0.32 13.56 -2.14
CA GLU A 78 0.43 14.64 -1.50
C GLU A 78 0.13 14.68 -0.01
N VAL A 79 1.19 14.71 0.81
CA VAL A 79 1.14 14.54 2.27
C VAL A 79 1.21 15.88 3.02
N GLY A 80 1.26 16.99 2.28
CA GLY A 80 1.60 18.30 2.86
C GLY A 80 3.11 18.47 3.01
N HIS A 81 3.56 19.72 3.19
CA HIS A 81 4.98 20.08 3.30
C HIS A 81 5.86 19.60 2.13
N GLY A 82 5.29 19.49 0.92
CA GLY A 82 6.01 19.06 -0.29
C GLY A 82 6.34 17.57 -0.37
N LYS A 83 6.00 16.78 0.65
CA LYS A 83 6.22 15.32 0.66
C LYS A 83 5.09 14.60 -0.06
N LYS A 84 5.42 13.47 -0.69
CA LYS A 84 4.44 12.59 -1.35
C LYS A 84 4.47 11.21 -0.70
N ALA A 85 3.35 10.50 -0.78
CA ALA A 85 3.23 9.11 -0.37
C ALA A 85 2.68 8.28 -1.53
N ILE A 86 3.28 7.10 -1.71
CA ILE A 86 2.80 6.09 -2.64
C ILE A 86 1.99 5.08 -1.84
N VAL A 87 0.72 4.97 -2.18
CA VAL A 87 -0.21 3.99 -1.61
C VAL A 87 -0.41 2.86 -2.62
N ILE A 88 0.03 1.67 -2.25
CA ILE A 88 -0.09 0.45 -3.06
C ILE A 88 -1.29 -0.35 -2.55
N PHE A 89 -2.29 -0.52 -3.41
CA PHE A 89 -3.48 -1.31 -3.12
C PHE A 89 -3.23 -2.79 -3.39
N VAL A 90 -3.39 -3.62 -2.38
CA VAL A 90 -3.13 -5.06 -2.41
C VAL A 90 -4.46 -5.82 -2.37
N PRO A 91 -4.63 -6.96 -3.07
CA PRO A 91 -5.79 -7.82 -2.87
C PRO A 91 -5.87 -8.32 -1.42
N VAL A 92 -7.06 -8.25 -0.80
CA VAL A 92 -7.26 -8.64 0.61
C VAL A 92 -6.65 -10.02 0.97
N PRO A 93 -6.75 -11.07 0.13
CA PRO A 93 -6.16 -12.37 0.46
C PRO A 93 -4.63 -12.36 0.55
N LEU A 94 -3.95 -11.45 -0.16
CA LEU A 94 -2.50 -11.36 -0.23
C LEU A 94 -1.91 -10.45 0.84
N LEU A 95 -2.73 -9.64 1.52
CA LEU A 95 -2.29 -8.69 2.54
C LEU A 95 -1.43 -9.34 3.64
N PRO A 96 -1.80 -10.50 4.23
CA PRO A 96 -0.94 -11.16 5.23
C PRO A 96 0.42 -11.57 4.69
N GLY A 97 0.51 -11.89 3.40
CA GLY A 97 1.77 -12.19 2.72
C GLY A 97 2.65 -10.95 2.58
N PHE A 98 2.07 -9.80 2.27
CA PHE A 98 2.77 -8.52 2.28
C PHE A 98 3.28 -8.17 3.68
N HIS A 99 2.44 -8.30 4.72
CA HIS A 99 2.82 -8.00 6.10
C HIS A 99 4.10 -8.72 6.53
N LYS A 100 4.25 -10.01 6.20
CA LYS A 100 5.46 -10.81 6.52
C LYS A 100 6.77 -10.22 6.00
N VAL A 101 6.73 -9.56 4.84
CA VAL A 101 7.92 -8.98 4.19
C VAL A 101 7.96 -7.46 4.21
N GLN A 102 6.93 -6.83 4.76
CA GLN A 102 6.65 -5.40 4.60
C GLN A 102 7.76 -4.52 5.16
N GLN A 103 8.37 -4.87 6.31
CA GLN A 103 9.46 -4.07 6.88
C GLN A 103 10.68 -3.95 5.95
N ARG A 104 11.06 -5.04 5.27
CA ARG A 104 12.17 -5.02 4.30
C ARG A 104 11.74 -4.41 2.98
N LEU A 105 10.54 -4.79 2.51
CA LEU A 105 9.99 -4.31 1.25
C LEU A 105 9.79 -2.79 1.21
N THR A 106 9.27 -2.20 2.30
CA THR A 106 9.11 -0.75 2.42
C THR A 106 10.45 -0.04 2.34
N ARG A 107 11.48 -0.51 3.05
CA ARG A 107 12.83 0.08 3.00
C ARG A 107 13.43 0.05 1.60
N GLU A 108 13.33 -1.08 0.89
CA GLU A 108 13.87 -1.21 -0.47
C GLU A 108 13.10 -0.36 -1.50
N LEU A 109 11.77 -0.25 -1.36
CA LEU A 109 10.98 0.62 -2.22
C LEU A 109 11.21 2.11 -1.90
N GLU A 110 11.37 2.49 -0.64
CA GLU A 110 11.67 3.88 -0.24
C GLU A 110 13.08 4.31 -0.69
N LYS A 111 14.03 3.37 -0.83
CA LYS A 111 15.32 3.65 -1.47
C LYS A 111 15.17 3.95 -2.97
N LYS A 112 14.32 3.20 -3.68
CA LYS A 112 14.06 3.41 -5.13
C LYS A 112 13.20 4.65 -5.39
N PHE A 113 12.24 4.92 -4.52
CA PHE A 113 11.34 6.07 -4.59
C PHE A 113 11.71 7.05 -3.49
N SER A 114 12.88 7.71 -3.65
CA SER A 114 13.39 8.68 -2.68
C SER A 114 12.36 9.78 -2.40
N ASP A 115 12.35 10.25 -1.15
CA ASP A 115 11.45 11.31 -0.65
C ASP A 115 9.95 10.97 -0.70
N ARG A 116 9.60 9.69 -0.92
CA ARG A 116 8.21 9.22 -0.91
C ARG A 116 8.01 8.11 0.10
N HIS A 117 7.05 8.29 0.99
CA HIS A 117 6.65 7.23 1.91
C HIS A 117 5.84 6.16 1.18
N VAL A 118 6.20 4.89 1.33
CA VAL A 118 5.48 3.78 0.70
C VAL A 118 4.58 3.10 1.72
N LEU A 119 3.28 2.98 1.41
CA LEU A 119 2.28 2.33 2.25
C LEU A 119 1.57 1.23 1.47
N PHE A 120 1.30 0.11 2.14
CA PHE A 120 0.51 -1.00 1.59
C PHE A 120 -0.85 -1.03 2.25
N LEU A 121 -1.92 -0.98 1.45
CA LEU A 121 -3.29 -1.04 1.94
C LEU A 121 -4.05 -2.10 1.17
N ALA A 122 -4.93 -2.85 1.83
CA ALA A 122 -5.81 -3.75 1.09
C ALA A 122 -6.89 -2.97 0.32
N SER A 123 -7.11 -3.37 -0.93
CA SER A 123 -8.21 -2.89 -1.77
C SER A 123 -9.55 -3.40 -1.23
N ARG A 124 -10.29 -2.53 -0.54
CA ARG A 124 -11.58 -2.85 0.08
C ARG A 124 -12.70 -2.05 -0.57
N ARG A 125 -13.83 -2.73 -0.86
CA ARG A 125 -15.03 -2.11 -1.42
C ARG A 125 -16.12 -1.96 -0.36
N ILE A 126 -16.61 -0.74 -0.20
CA ILE A 126 -17.76 -0.43 0.65
C ILE A 126 -19.04 -0.65 -0.17
N LEU A 127 -19.97 -1.47 0.33
CA LEU A 127 -21.31 -1.60 -0.26
C LEU A 127 -22.25 -0.54 0.32
N PRO A 128 -23.20 0.02 -0.44
CA PRO A 128 -24.19 0.93 0.14
C PRO A 128 -25.06 0.20 1.16
N ARG A 129 -25.58 0.93 2.16
CA ARG A 129 -26.55 0.38 3.10
C ARG A 129 -27.83 0.02 2.32
N PRO A 130 -28.38 -1.20 2.47
CA PRO A 130 -29.66 -1.52 1.85
C PRO A 130 -30.72 -0.56 2.41
N LYS A 131 -31.42 0.15 1.53
CA LYS A 131 -32.47 1.10 1.93
C LYS A 131 -33.75 0.31 2.24
N ARG A 132 -34.45 0.73 3.29
CA ARG A 132 -35.64 0.03 3.83
C ARG A 132 -36.95 0.35 3.07
N SER A 133 -36.89 1.12 1.98
CA SER A 133 -38.07 1.61 1.24
C SER A 133 -38.30 0.80 -0.03
N ASN A 134 -39.56 0.39 -0.27
CA ASN A 134 -40.01 -0.24 -1.52
C ASN A 134 -39.78 0.61 -2.78
N ARG A 135 -39.52 1.93 -2.65
CA ARG A 135 -39.25 2.86 -3.76
C ARG A 135 -37.74 3.05 -4.03
N SER A 136 -36.88 2.38 -3.26
CA SER A 136 -35.44 2.37 -3.48
C SER A 136 -35.10 1.52 -4.70
N ARG A 137 -34.54 2.14 -5.75
CA ARG A 137 -33.95 1.47 -6.92
C ARG A 137 -32.81 0.49 -6.59
N THR A 138 -32.37 0.42 -5.34
CA THR A 138 -31.35 -0.53 -4.88
C THR A 138 -32.02 -1.86 -4.52
N SER A 139 -32.22 -2.71 -5.52
CA SER A 139 -32.78 -4.08 -5.45
C SER A 139 -31.81 -5.08 -4.79
N GLN A 140 -31.13 -4.71 -3.70
CA GLN A 140 -30.32 -5.68 -2.94
C GLN A 140 -31.21 -6.38 -1.91
N THR A 141 -31.76 -7.52 -2.30
CA THR A 141 -32.48 -8.45 -1.41
C THR A 141 -31.53 -9.17 -0.44
N GLN A 142 -30.26 -9.33 -0.81
CA GLN A 142 -29.25 -10.01 0.00
C GLN A 142 -28.72 -9.11 1.13
N LYS A 143 -28.60 -9.69 2.33
CA LYS A 143 -27.99 -9.01 3.50
C LYS A 143 -26.53 -8.61 3.19
N ARG A 144 -26.19 -7.36 3.50
CA ARG A 144 -24.83 -6.82 3.34
C ARG A 144 -23.87 -7.51 4.32
N PRO A 145 -22.71 -8.02 3.87
CA PRO A 145 -21.69 -8.57 4.76
C PRO A 145 -21.04 -7.48 5.62
N HIS A 146 -20.75 -7.79 6.89
CA HIS A 146 -20.15 -6.86 7.85
C HIS A 146 -18.80 -6.30 7.36
N SER A 147 -17.96 -7.14 6.74
CA SER A 147 -16.65 -6.75 6.20
C SER A 147 -16.71 -5.68 5.10
N ARG A 148 -17.87 -5.48 4.48
CA ARG A 148 -18.09 -4.41 3.48
C ARG A 148 -18.88 -3.24 4.06
N THR A 149 -18.94 -3.12 5.40
CA THR A 149 -19.51 -1.98 6.10
C THR A 149 -18.60 -0.76 6.07
N LEU A 150 -19.15 0.46 6.09
CA LEU A 150 -18.34 1.70 6.11
C LEU A 150 -17.40 1.68 7.32
N THR A 151 -17.95 1.37 8.50
CA THR A 151 -17.23 1.31 9.77
C THR A 151 -16.15 0.23 9.76
N ALA A 152 -16.47 -1.02 9.36
CA ALA A 152 -15.48 -2.09 9.33
C ALA A 152 -14.37 -1.83 8.31
N VAL A 153 -14.69 -1.26 7.15
CA VAL A 153 -13.67 -0.93 6.14
C VAL A 153 -12.77 0.21 6.62
N HIS A 154 -13.33 1.24 7.24
CA HIS A 154 -12.55 2.35 7.80
C HIS A 154 -11.63 1.88 8.92
N ASP A 155 -12.09 0.94 9.75
CA ASP A 155 -11.30 0.36 10.82
C ASP A 155 -10.15 -0.50 10.29
N ALA A 156 -10.43 -1.31 9.26
CA ALA A 156 -9.40 -2.12 8.60
C ALA A 156 -8.37 -1.27 7.85
N ILE A 157 -8.78 -0.15 7.24
CA ILE A 157 -7.84 0.80 6.62
C ILE A 157 -6.93 1.42 7.69
N LEU A 158 -7.46 1.76 8.87
CA LEU A 158 -6.60 2.28 9.96
C LEU A 158 -5.51 1.28 10.33
N GLY A 159 -5.87 0.00 10.50
CA GLY A 159 -4.91 -1.06 10.82
C GLY A 159 -3.82 -1.23 9.76
N ASP A 160 -4.19 -1.19 8.48
CA ASP A 160 -3.22 -1.31 7.39
C ASP A 160 -2.29 -0.08 7.30
N VAL A 161 -2.80 1.13 7.53
CA VAL A 161 -2.02 2.38 7.45
C VAL A 161 -0.88 2.38 8.47
N VAL A 162 -1.15 1.90 9.70
CA VAL A 162 -0.18 1.97 10.81
C VAL A 162 0.72 0.75 10.93
N TYR A 163 0.53 -0.29 10.11
CA TYR A 163 1.40 -1.46 10.10
C TYR A 163 2.88 -1.04 9.91
N PRO A 164 3.81 -1.53 10.74
CA PRO A 164 3.75 -2.70 11.62
C PRO A 164 3.25 -2.45 13.05
N VAL A 165 2.91 -1.21 13.40
CA VAL A 165 2.54 -0.83 14.78
C VAL A 165 1.12 -1.24 15.09
N GLU A 166 0.91 -1.79 16.28
CA GLU A 166 -0.42 -2.10 16.77
C GLU A 166 -1.11 -0.86 17.37
N ILE A 167 -2.42 -0.78 17.16
CA ILE A 167 -3.25 0.27 17.75
C ILE A 167 -3.65 -0.19 19.15
N VAL A 168 -3.20 0.54 20.17
CA VAL A 168 -3.52 0.27 21.58
C VAL A 168 -4.92 0.79 21.93
N GLY A 169 -5.30 1.96 21.39
CA GLY A 169 -6.56 2.60 21.76
C GLY A 169 -7.14 3.47 20.65
N LYS A 170 -8.46 3.64 20.68
CA LYS A 170 -9.20 4.53 19.78
C LYS A 170 -10.22 5.32 20.60
N ARG A 171 -10.12 6.66 20.59
CA ARG A 171 -11.06 7.55 21.27
C ARG A 171 -11.58 8.61 20.31
N THR A 172 -12.88 8.83 20.29
CA THR A 172 -13.47 9.91 19.47
C THR A 172 -13.65 11.15 20.34
N ARG A 173 -12.84 12.18 20.11
CA ARG A 173 -13.02 13.48 20.75
C ARG A 173 -14.09 14.26 20.00
N THR A 174 -15.16 14.62 20.69
CA THR A 174 -16.16 15.56 20.17
C THR A 174 -15.81 16.95 20.72
N ARG A 175 -15.75 17.95 19.85
CA ARG A 175 -15.53 19.36 20.20
C ARG A 175 -16.87 20.07 20.41
N GLU A 176 -16.84 21.26 21.00
CA GLU A 176 -18.04 22.08 21.26
C GLU A 176 -18.77 22.50 19.97
N ASP A 177 -18.03 22.65 18.87
CA ASP A 177 -18.55 22.88 17.53
C ASP A 177 -19.29 21.67 16.91
N GLY A 178 -19.34 20.53 17.63
CA GLY A 178 -19.92 19.27 17.18
C GLY A 178 -19.00 18.45 16.26
N SER A 179 -17.84 18.98 15.88
CA SER A 179 -16.86 18.23 15.08
C SER A 179 -16.28 17.07 15.87
N LYS A 180 -16.03 15.95 15.18
CA LYS A 180 -15.50 14.72 15.77
C LYS A 180 -14.14 14.41 15.18
N VAL A 181 -13.15 14.24 16.03
CA VAL A 181 -11.80 13.81 15.65
C VAL A 181 -11.52 12.47 16.30
N LEU A 182 -11.17 11.48 15.50
CA LEU A 182 -10.73 10.19 16.01
C LEU A 182 -9.26 10.31 16.41
N LYS A 183 -8.97 10.05 17.69
CA LYS A 183 -7.61 9.93 18.21
C LYS A 183 -7.26 8.46 18.33
N VAL A 184 -6.16 8.07 17.71
CA VAL A 184 -5.65 6.71 17.67
C VAL A 184 -4.34 6.66 18.42
N VAL A 185 -4.30 5.84 19.46
CA VAL A 185 -3.12 5.63 20.31
C VAL A 185 -2.35 4.44 19.78
N LEU A 186 -1.08 4.66 19.43
CA LEU A 186 -0.16 3.64 18.93
C LEU A 186 0.71 3.07 20.06
N ASP A 187 1.25 1.87 19.89
CA ASP A 187 2.20 1.29 20.85
C ASP A 187 3.47 2.14 20.98
N GLU A 188 3.90 2.38 22.22
CA GLU A 188 5.02 3.25 22.56
C GLU A 188 6.37 2.69 22.07
N LYS A 189 6.50 1.36 22.03
CA LYS A 189 7.75 0.67 21.67
C LYS A 189 8.26 1.04 20.28
N GLU A 190 7.35 1.33 19.35
CA GLU A 190 7.68 1.60 17.95
C GLU A 190 7.81 3.10 17.65
N ARG A 191 7.76 3.96 18.68
CA ARG A 191 7.79 5.43 18.54
C ARG A 191 8.98 5.92 17.71
N GLY A 192 10.18 5.43 18.02
CA GLY A 192 11.40 5.88 17.33
C GLY A 192 11.42 5.61 15.82
N GLY A 193 10.68 4.61 15.34
CA GLY A 193 10.67 4.21 13.94
C GLY A 193 9.53 4.79 13.10
N VAL A 194 8.51 5.37 13.74
CA VAL A 194 7.22 5.66 13.09
C VAL A 194 6.75 7.10 13.30
N ASP A 195 7.33 7.83 14.25
CA ASP A 195 6.97 9.23 14.57
C ASP A 195 7.02 10.15 13.33
N TYR A 196 8.05 10.00 12.47
CA TYR A 196 8.17 10.81 11.25
C TYR A 196 7.12 10.50 10.17
N ARG A 197 6.33 9.42 10.33
CA ARG A 197 5.29 8.99 9.38
C ARG A 197 3.88 9.38 9.82
N LEU A 198 3.68 9.90 11.03
CA LEU A 198 2.34 10.14 11.58
C LEU A 198 1.49 11.11 10.73
N ASP A 199 2.10 12.18 10.23
CA ASP A 199 1.43 13.14 9.35
C ASP A 199 1.00 12.48 8.03
N THR A 200 1.87 11.61 7.49
CA THR A 200 1.58 10.78 6.32
C THR A 200 0.37 9.88 6.55
N TYR A 201 0.31 9.20 7.70
CA TYR A 201 -0.82 8.34 8.03
C TYR A 201 -2.12 9.13 8.15
N ALA A 202 -2.09 10.29 8.80
CA ALA A 202 -3.25 11.14 8.95
C ALA A 202 -3.76 11.65 7.59
N GLU A 203 -2.86 12.07 6.71
CA GLU A 203 -3.22 12.57 5.39
C GLU A 203 -3.76 11.47 4.48
N VAL A 204 -3.07 10.33 4.41
CA VAL A 204 -3.49 9.18 3.59
C VAL A 204 -4.88 8.70 4.06
N TYR A 205 -5.08 8.56 5.37
CA TYR A 205 -6.38 8.16 5.89
C TYR A 205 -7.47 9.18 5.55
N ARG A 206 -7.19 10.47 5.68
CA ARG A 206 -8.14 11.55 5.36
C ARG A 206 -8.50 11.57 3.88
N LYS A 207 -7.52 11.41 2.97
CA LYS A 207 -7.75 11.38 1.52
C LYS A 207 -8.55 10.15 1.09
N LEU A 208 -8.38 9.01 1.75
CA LEU A 208 -9.10 7.78 1.41
C LEU A 208 -10.52 7.72 2.00
N THR A 209 -10.70 8.26 3.21
CA THR A 209 -11.95 8.07 3.97
C THR A 209 -12.77 9.35 4.16
N GLY A 210 -12.19 10.51 3.91
CA GLY A 210 -12.77 11.83 4.20
C GLY A 210 -12.84 12.17 5.69
N LYS A 211 -12.30 11.34 6.59
CA LYS A 211 -12.34 11.56 8.04
C LYS A 211 -10.97 11.95 8.58
N GLY A 212 -10.95 12.96 9.45
CA GLY A 212 -9.73 13.37 10.17
C GLY A 212 -9.39 12.42 11.31
N VAL A 213 -8.12 12.07 11.42
CA VAL A 213 -7.55 11.24 12.49
C VAL A 213 -6.31 11.91 13.04
N GLY A 214 -6.14 11.88 14.36
CA GLY A 214 -4.89 12.23 15.03
C GLY A 214 -4.24 10.96 15.58
N PHE A 215 -2.98 10.71 15.21
CA PHE A 215 -2.17 9.65 15.78
C PHE A 215 -1.35 10.21 16.94
N GLU A 216 -1.32 9.51 18.06
CA GLU A 216 -0.55 9.90 19.24
C GLU A 216 0.05 8.66 19.91
N PHE A 217 1.19 8.83 20.57
CA PHE A 217 1.75 7.83 21.47
C PHE A 217 1.25 8.11 22.90
N PRO A 218 1.11 7.09 23.76
CA PRO A 218 0.78 7.31 25.17
C PRO A 218 1.85 8.21 25.81
N LEU A 219 1.43 9.18 26.61
CA LEU A 219 2.31 10.18 27.27
C LEU A 219 2.76 9.75 28.67
N GLY A 220 2.31 8.59 29.14
CA GLY A 220 2.61 8.01 30.45
C GLY A 220 2.27 6.51 30.41
N GLY A 221 3.04 5.71 31.15
CA GLY A 221 3.04 4.24 31.07
C GLY A 221 1.64 3.61 31.14
N ALA A 222 1.54 2.37 30.66
CA ALA A 222 0.35 1.57 30.37
C ALA A 222 -0.75 1.43 31.48
N ALA A 223 -0.65 2.16 32.59
CA ALA A 223 -1.50 2.07 33.76
C ALA A 223 -2.66 3.10 33.85
N GLU A 224 -2.77 4.08 32.94
CA GLU A 224 -3.85 5.08 33.00
C GLU A 224 -4.60 5.24 31.67
N TYR A 225 -5.30 4.19 31.21
CA TYR A 225 -6.37 4.29 30.21
C TYR A 225 -7.43 3.22 30.43
#